data_AF-A0A848RQK3-F1
#
_entry.id   AF-A0A848RQK3-F1
#
_cell.length_a   1.000
_cell.length_b   1.000
_cell.length_c   1.000
_cell.angle_alpha   90.00
_cell.angle_beta   90.00
_cell.angle_gamma   90.00
#
_symmetry.space_group_name_H-M   'P 1'
#
loop_
_entity.id
_entity.type
_entity.pdbx_description
1 polymer ?
#
loop_
_entity_poly.entity_id
_entity_poly.type
_entity_poly.pdbx_seq_one_letter_code
_entity_poly.pdbx_strand_id
1 'polypeptide(L)'
;MIAFIDQYRDCFSVECICRVMNERMVGGFLTPRGYRAAKSRTVCARRLRDALLIEEIVKIFDQNYRVYGIRKIWRAMRRAGFAIGREQTGRLMRLAGIHGAHRGRKPVTTRPSPRPDTRPDLVQRRFSSNAPNRLWVADITYVRTLSGFVYTAFVTDVYSRKIVGWATR
;
A
#
# COMPACT_ATOMS: atom_id res chain seq x y z
N MET A 1 -15.07 26.75 12.06
CA MET A 1 -16.26 27.59 12.32
C MET A 1 -17.30 26.90 13.21
N ILE A 2 -17.89 25.74 12.85
CA ILE A 2 -18.87 25.06 13.74
C ILE A 2 -18.27 24.69 15.10
N ALA A 3 -17.05 24.11 15.12
CA ALA A 3 -16.36 23.76 16.36
C ALA A 3 -16.09 24.98 17.27
N PHE A 4 -15.86 26.16 16.69
CA PHE A 4 -15.65 27.40 17.45
C PHE A 4 -16.96 27.86 18.11
N ILE A 5 -18.08 27.84 17.38
CA ILE A 5 -19.39 28.11 17.97
C ILE A 5 -19.69 27.10 19.09
N ASP A 6 -19.43 25.81 18.86
CA ASP A 6 -19.66 24.77 19.88
C ASP A 6 -18.84 25.00 21.16
N GLN A 7 -17.64 25.53 21.04
CA GLN A 7 -16.77 25.81 22.19
C GLN A 7 -17.23 27.00 23.03
N TYR A 8 -17.83 28.02 22.42
CA TYR A 8 -18.13 29.30 23.07
C TYR A 8 -19.63 29.59 23.24
N ARG A 9 -20.51 28.72 22.75
CA ARG A 9 -21.98 28.90 22.82
C ARG A 9 -22.56 28.95 24.24
N ASP A 10 -21.83 28.44 25.23
CA ASP A 10 -22.25 28.45 26.63
C ASP A 10 -21.90 29.78 27.33
N CYS A 11 -20.91 30.51 26.79
CA CYS A 11 -20.50 31.83 27.28
C CYS A 11 -21.14 32.98 26.50
N PHE A 12 -21.43 32.77 25.20
CA PHE A 12 -21.98 33.78 24.29
C PHE A 12 -23.09 33.17 23.44
N SER A 13 -24.14 33.96 23.13
CA SER A 13 -25.19 33.48 22.23
C SER A 13 -24.65 33.18 20.83
N VAL A 14 -25.19 32.15 20.18
CA VAL A 14 -24.82 31.75 18.81
C VAL A 14 -25.01 32.91 17.84
N GLU A 15 -26.06 33.72 18.05
CA GLU A 15 -26.35 34.95 17.32
C GLU A 15 -25.22 35.97 17.45
N CYS A 16 -24.71 36.20 18.67
CA CYS A 16 -23.60 37.13 18.92
C CYS A 16 -22.33 36.65 18.23
N ILE A 17 -21.98 35.36 18.37
CA ILE A 17 -20.79 34.77 17.76
C ILE A 17 -20.85 34.89 16.23
N CYS A 18 -21.95 34.45 15.61
CA CYS A 18 -22.13 34.53 14.15
C CYS A 18 -22.03 35.97 13.63
N ARG A 19 -22.64 36.94 14.33
CA ARG A 19 -22.59 38.36 13.96
C ARG A 19 -21.16 38.89 13.98
N VAL A 20 -20.45 38.74 15.10
CA VAL A 20 -19.07 39.24 15.25
C VAL A 20 -18.13 38.57 14.24
N MET A 21 -18.29 37.28 13.99
CA MET A 21 -17.50 36.58 12.98
C MET A 21 -17.76 37.09 11.56
N ASN A 22 -19.00 37.36 11.17
CA ASN A 22 -19.28 37.90 9.84
C ASN A 22 -18.77 39.34 9.67
N GLU A 23 -18.77 40.15 10.74
CA GLU A 23 -18.27 41.53 10.72
C GLU A 23 -16.74 41.61 10.64
N ARG A 24 -16.03 40.65 11.26
CA ARG A 24 -14.56 40.71 11.44
C ARG A 24 -13.76 39.75 10.57
N MET A 25 -14.40 38.79 9.90
CA MET A 25 -13.72 37.73 9.16
C MET A 25 -14.06 37.78 7.66
N VAL A 26 -13.04 37.69 6.80
CA VAL A 26 -13.21 37.64 5.34
C VAL A 26 -13.85 36.30 4.95
N GLY A 27 -15.00 36.34 4.25
CA GLY A 27 -15.77 35.15 3.85
C GLY A 27 -17.02 34.84 4.70
N GLY A 28 -17.56 35.83 5.42
CA GLY A 28 -18.70 35.71 6.34
C GLY A 28 -20.04 35.34 5.68
N PHE A 29 -20.32 34.05 5.56
CA PHE A 29 -21.66 33.51 5.27
C PHE A 29 -22.13 32.56 6.40
N LEU A 30 -21.92 32.94 7.66
CA LEU A 30 -22.27 32.12 8.82
C LEU A 30 -23.56 32.62 9.48
N THR A 31 -24.65 31.85 9.40
CA THR A 31 -25.92 32.22 10.06
C THR A 31 -26.23 31.28 11.22
N PRO A 32 -26.90 31.75 12.30
CA PRO A 32 -27.38 30.88 13.37
C PRO A 32 -28.26 29.74 12.84
N ARG A 33 -29.07 30.01 11.81
CA ARG A 33 -29.87 29.00 11.10
C ARG A 33 -28.99 27.97 10.39
N GLY A 34 -27.92 28.40 9.71
CA GLY A 34 -26.95 27.52 9.08
C GLY A 34 -26.19 26.64 10.06
N TYR A 35 -25.79 27.20 11.22
CA TYR A 35 -25.19 26.42 12.32
C TYR A 35 -26.15 25.34 12.84
N ARG A 36 -27.37 25.72 13.20
CA ARG A 36 -28.38 24.77 13.70
C ARG A 36 -28.70 23.69 12.67
N ALA A 37 -28.87 24.08 11.40
CA ALA A 37 -29.08 23.15 10.30
C ALA A 37 -27.89 22.20 10.09
N ALA A 38 -26.65 22.66 10.31
CA ALA A 38 -25.49 21.80 10.23
C ALA A 38 -25.40 20.81 11.41
N LYS A 39 -25.85 21.20 12.61
CA LYS A 39 -25.93 20.32 13.79
C LYS A 39 -27.04 19.27 13.69
N SER A 40 -28.17 19.62 13.08
CA SER A 40 -29.28 18.69 12.86
C SER A 40 -29.19 17.92 11.54
N ARG A 41 -28.20 18.20 10.69
CA ARG A 41 -28.05 17.55 9.39
C ARG A 41 -27.80 16.05 9.59
N THR A 42 -28.73 15.25 9.07
CA THR A 42 -28.59 13.80 9.00
C THR A 42 -27.37 13.40 8.16
N VAL A 43 -26.81 12.23 8.47
CA VAL A 43 -25.64 11.71 7.76
C VAL A 43 -25.97 11.57 6.28
N CYS A 44 -25.16 12.16 5.41
CA CYS A 44 -25.40 12.09 3.98
C CYS A 44 -25.30 10.63 3.49
N ALA A 45 -26.09 10.28 2.46
CA ALA A 45 -26.11 8.93 1.88
C ALA A 45 -24.71 8.42 1.48
N ARG A 46 -23.80 9.32 1.09
CA ARG A 46 -22.39 8.98 0.81
C ARG A 46 -21.64 8.52 2.07
N ARG A 47 -21.79 9.21 3.20
CA ARG A 47 -21.13 8.84 4.46
C ARG A 47 -21.65 7.51 4.99
N LEU A 48 -22.96 7.26 4.86
CA LEU A 48 -23.54 5.96 5.22
C LEU A 48 -22.96 4.83 4.36
N ARG A 49 -22.91 5.00 3.03
CA ARG A 49 -22.27 4.02 2.13
C ARG A 49 -20.79 3.81 2.44
N ASP A 50 -20.05 4.88 2.71
CA ASP A 50 -18.63 4.79 3.06
C ASP A 50 -18.42 4.00 4.37
N ALA A 51 -19.29 4.17 5.37
CA ALA A 51 -19.22 3.41 6.62
C ALA A 51 -19.42 1.91 6.40
N LEU A 52 -20.45 1.53 5.62
CA LEU A 52 -20.69 0.12 5.25
C LEU A 52 -19.50 -0.49 4.49
N LEU A 53 -18.93 0.27 3.55
CA LEU A 53 -17.76 -0.18 2.79
C LEU A 53 -16.50 -0.32 3.67
N ILE A 54 -16.35 0.51 4.70
CA ILE A 54 -15.23 0.43 5.63
C ILE A 54 -15.29 -0.88 6.41
N GLU A 55 -16.45 -1.27 6.93
CA GLU A 55 -16.63 -2.53 7.66
C GLU A 55 -16.21 -3.74 6.80
N GLU A 56 -16.65 -3.77 5.54
CA GLU A 56 -16.30 -4.85 4.60
C GLU A 56 -14.81 -4.84 4.23
N ILE A 57 -14.22 -3.66 4.05
CA ILE A 57 -12.78 -3.52 3.82
C ILE A 57 -11.98 -4.10 4.99
N VAL A 58 -12.36 -3.79 6.23
CA VAL A 58 -11.68 -4.28 7.45
C VAL A 58 -11.81 -5.79 7.55
N LYS A 59 -13.01 -6.33 7.33
CA LYS A 59 -13.26 -7.77 7.32
C LYS A 59 -12.37 -8.52 6.31
N ILE A 60 -12.30 -8.04 5.07
CA ILE A 60 -11.42 -8.62 4.04
C ILE A 60 -9.94 -8.48 4.46
N PHE A 61 -9.56 -7.35 5.06
CA PHE A 61 -8.19 -7.14 5.52
C PHE A 61 -7.78 -8.14 6.61
N ASP A 62 -8.65 -8.36 7.60
CA ASP A 62 -8.42 -9.33 8.68
C ASP A 62 -8.37 -10.77 8.16
N GLN A 63 -9.27 -11.14 7.22
CA GLN A 63 -9.24 -12.45 6.56
C GLN A 63 -7.96 -12.71 5.74
N ASN A 64 -7.24 -11.65 5.35
CA ASN A 64 -6.02 -11.72 4.56
C ASN A 64 -4.77 -11.40 5.39
N TYR A 65 -4.78 -11.80 6.67
CA TYR A 65 -3.66 -11.69 7.61
C TYR A 65 -3.13 -10.26 7.77
N ARG A 66 -3.95 -9.24 7.49
CA ARG A 66 -3.56 -7.83 7.56
C ARG A 66 -2.41 -7.44 6.63
N VAL A 67 -2.19 -8.22 5.56
CA VAL A 67 -1.08 -7.99 4.60
C VAL A 67 -1.51 -7.12 3.42
N TYR A 68 -2.79 -7.11 3.09
CA TYR A 68 -3.26 -6.54 1.83
C TYR A 68 -3.22 -5.01 1.82
N GLY A 69 -2.47 -4.45 0.87
CA GLY A 69 -2.53 -3.01 0.55
C GLY A 69 -3.66 -2.67 -0.43
N ILE A 70 -3.76 -1.38 -0.77
CA ILE A 70 -4.85 -0.77 -1.57
C ILE A 70 -5.20 -1.59 -2.82
N ARG A 71 -4.21 -1.99 -3.62
CA ARG A 71 -4.45 -2.74 -4.87
C ARG A 71 -5.09 -4.10 -4.63
N LYS A 72 -4.66 -4.80 -3.55
CA LYS A 72 -5.16 -6.14 -3.23
C LYS A 72 -6.55 -6.07 -2.59
N ILE A 73 -6.76 -5.13 -1.66
CA ILE A 73 -8.10 -4.87 -1.09
C ILE A 73 -9.08 -4.48 -2.20
N TRP A 74 -8.71 -3.56 -3.09
CA TRP A 74 -9.59 -3.15 -4.19
C TRP A 74 -10.03 -4.34 -5.06
N ARG A 75 -9.10 -5.21 -5.45
CA ARG A 75 -9.43 -6.43 -6.20
C ARG A 75 -10.25 -7.43 -5.37
N ALA A 76 -9.99 -7.55 -4.08
CA ALA A 76 -10.75 -8.43 -3.19
C ALA A 76 -12.19 -7.93 -3.01
N MET A 77 -12.39 -6.64 -2.76
CA MET A 77 -13.72 -6.01 -2.69
C MET A 77 -14.50 -6.22 -3.99
N ARG A 78 -13.87 -6.04 -5.16
CA ARG A 78 -14.53 -6.32 -6.45
C ARG A 78 -14.92 -7.79 -6.62
N ARG A 79 -14.08 -8.73 -6.17
CA ARG A 79 -14.40 -10.17 -6.18
C ARG A 79 -15.54 -10.52 -5.21
N ALA A 80 -15.65 -9.78 -4.12
CA ALA A 80 -16.75 -9.91 -3.17
C ALA A 80 -18.05 -9.21 -3.63
N GLY A 81 -18.08 -8.64 -4.85
CA GLY A 81 -19.29 -8.04 -5.44
C GLY A 81 -19.44 -6.53 -5.22
N PHE A 82 -18.51 -5.86 -4.54
CA PHE A 82 -18.61 -4.42 -4.28
C PHE A 82 -18.12 -3.59 -5.48
N ALA A 83 -18.96 -2.65 -5.92
CA ALA A 83 -18.62 -1.65 -6.92
C ALA A 83 -17.82 -0.49 -6.28
N ILE A 84 -16.50 -0.67 -6.15
CA ILE A 84 -15.59 0.32 -5.55
C ILE A 84 -14.38 0.63 -6.44
N GLY A 85 -13.99 1.91 -6.51
CA GLY A 85 -12.78 2.36 -7.19
C GLY A 85 -11.51 2.20 -6.36
N ARG A 86 -10.35 2.13 -7.02
CA ARG A 86 -9.03 2.01 -6.34
C ARG A 86 -8.75 3.17 -5.38
N GLU A 87 -8.97 4.41 -5.83
CA GLU A 87 -8.74 5.61 -5.00
C GLU A 87 -9.74 5.71 -3.85
N GLN A 88 -11.01 5.35 -4.09
CA GLN A 88 -12.01 5.27 -3.03
C GLN A 88 -11.58 4.26 -1.97
N THR A 89 -11.11 3.08 -2.38
CA THR A 89 -10.56 2.06 -1.47
C THR A 89 -9.41 2.65 -0.64
N GLY A 90 -8.45 3.32 -1.27
CA GLY A 90 -7.33 3.95 -0.56
C GLY A 90 -7.77 5.00 0.46
N ARG A 91 -8.75 5.84 0.11
CA ARG A 91 -9.35 6.82 1.03
C ARG A 91 -10.04 6.14 2.21
N LEU A 92 -10.85 5.10 1.96
CA LEU A 92 -11.56 4.37 3.01
C LEU A 92 -10.60 3.60 3.94
N MET A 93 -9.55 2.97 3.38
CA MET A 93 -8.49 2.35 4.17
C MET A 93 -7.82 3.36 5.10
N ARG A 94 -7.54 4.58 4.62
CA ARG A 94 -6.97 5.66 5.45
C ARG A 94 -7.92 6.09 6.57
N LEU A 95 -9.21 6.23 6.27
CA LEU A 95 -10.23 6.54 7.29
C LEU A 95 -10.35 5.43 8.35
N ALA A 96 -10.17 4.18 7.96
CA ALA A 96 -10.16 3.02 8.86
C ALA A 96 -8.82 2.81 9.59
N GLY A 97 -7.78 3.61 9.30
CA GLY A 97 -6.46 3.46 9.90
C GLY A 97 -5.67 2.22 9.43
N ILE A 98 -6.11 1.53 8.37
CA ILE A 98 -5.46 0.30 7.89
C ILE A 98 -4.52 0.58 6.71
N HIS A 99 -3.41 -0.16 6.68
CA HIS A 99 -2.41 -0.08 5.62
C HIS A 99 -1.89 -1.48 5.27
N GLY A 100 -1.43 -1.66 4.03
CA GLY A 100 -0.85 -2.93 3.62
C GLY A 100 0.52 -3.15 4.23
N ALA A 101 0.87 -4.40 4.51
CA ALA A 101 2.20 -4.74 4.99
C ALA A 101 3.24 -4.44 3.91
N HIS A 102 4.29 -3.71 4.30
CA HIS A 102 5.48 -3.52 3.48
C HIS A 102 6.49 -4.63 3.81
N ARG A 103 7.08 -5.26 2.78
CA ARG A 103 8.22 -6.15 3.01
C ARG A 103 9.35 -5.32 3.63
N GLY A 104 9.92 -5.81 4.72
CA GLY A 104 11.08 -5.20 5.36
C GLY A 104 12.29 -5.08 4.41
N ARG A 105 13.35 -4.40 4.86
CA ARG A 105 14.59 -4.30 4.10
C ARG A 105 15.10 -5.70 3.77
N LYS A 106 15.35 -5.96 2.49
CA LYS A 106 16.11 -7.15 2.08
C LYS A 106 17.52 -7.03 2.67
N PRO A 107 18.09 -8.09 3.25
CA PRO A 107 19.49 -8.07 3.64
C PRO A 107 20.34 -7.74 2.41
N VAL A 108 21.27 -6.79 2.56
CA VAL A 108 22.25 -6.48 1.52
C VAL A 108 23.26 -7.62 1.53
N THR A 109 23.09 -8.58 0.64
CA THR A 109 23.96 -9.76 0.53
C THR A 109 25.32 -9.42 -0.07
N THR A 110 25.42 -8.33 -0.83
CA THR A 110 26.62 -7.96 -1.56
C THR A 110 26.89 -6.48 -1.38
N ARG A 111 28.05 -6.16 -0.81
CA ARG A 111 28.60 -4.80 -0.81
C ARG A 111 29.58 -4.69 -1.98
N PRO A 112 29.40 -3.72 -2.90
CA PRO A 112 30.36 -3.50 -3.98
C PRO A 112 31.77 -3.31 -3.40
N SER A 113 32.77 -3.93 -4.04
CA SER A 113 34.16 -3.64 -3.72
C SER A 113 34.45 -2.17 -4.07
N PRO A 114 35.22 -1.43 -3.25
CA PRO A 114 35.68 -0.10 -3.60
C PRO A 114 36.71 -0.10 -4.75
N ARG A 115 37.22 -1.28 -5.14
CA ARG A 115 38.16 -1.43 -6.26
C ARG A 115 37.40 -1.56 -7.59
N PRO A 116 37.92 -0.98 -8.68
CA PRO A 116 37.40 -1.24 -10.03
C PRO A 116 37.37 -2.74 -10.32
N ASP A 117 36.28 -3.22 -10.91
CA ASP A 117 36.19 -4.63 -11.35
C ASP A 117 37.01 -4.79 -12.65
N THR A 118 38.15 -5.46 -12.55
CA THR A 118 39.07 -5.70 -13.67
C THR A 118 38.79 -7.01 -14.40
N ARG A 119 37.77 -7.77 -13.98
CA ARG A 119 37.45 -9.05 -14.61
C ARG A 119 36.84 -8.82 -16.00
N PRO A 120 37.34 -9.48 -17.05
CA PRO A 120 36.80 -9.33 -18.39
C PRO A 120 35.38 -9.92 -18.46
N ASP A 121 34.44 -9.15 -19.01
CA ASP A 121 33.10 -9.65 -19.35
C ASP A 121 33.18 -10.45 -20.66
N LEU A 122 33.47 -11.74 -20.53
CA LEU A 122 33.64 -12.65 -21.67
C LEU A 122 32.36 -12.80 -22.52
N VAL A 123 31.20 -12.43 -21.98
CA VAL A 123 29.91 -12.52 -22.69
C VAL A 123 29.34 -11.15 -23.05
N GLN A 124 30.03 -10.06 -22.73
CA GLN A 124 29.60 -8.68 -23.02
C GLN A 124 28.14 -8.39 -22.62
N ARG A 125 27.72 -8.89 -21.44
CA ARG A 125 26.32 -8.86 -20.95
C ARG A 125 25.26 -9.48 -21.88
N ARG A 126 25.65 -10.28 -22.88
CA ARG A 126 24.73 -11.02 -23.75
C ARG A 126 24.43 -12.40 -23.18
N PHE A 127 23.36 -12.48 -22.39
CA PHE A 127 22.85 -13.74 -21.81
C PHE A 127 21.83 -14.43 -22.74
N SER A 128 22.17 -14.53 -24.02
CA SER A 128 21.42 -15.25 -25.04
C SER A 128 22.36 -16.12 -25.86
N SER A 129 21.86 -17.23 -26.39
CA SER A 129 22.60 -18.15 -27.24
C SER A 129 21.71 -18.62 -28.38
N ASN A 130 22.30 -18.97 -29.52
CA ASN A 130 21.58 -19.46 -30.70
C ASN A 130 21.48 -20.99 -30.75
N ALA A 131 22.16 -21.70 -29.85
CA ALA A 131 22.15 -23.16 -29.77
C ALA A 131 22.39 -23.67 -28.34
N PRO A 132 21.96 -24.90 -28.01
CA PRO A 132 22.30 -25.56 -26.74
C PRO A 132 23.82 -25.71 -26.55
N ASN A 133 24.27 -25.79 -25.31
CA ASN A 133 25.67 -26.09 -24.91
C ASN A 133 26.72 -25.08 -25.40
N ARG A 134 26.30 -23.84 -25.66
CA ARG A 134 27.20 -22.73 -26.06
C ARG A 134 27.48 -21.74 -24.94
N LEU A 135 26.53 -21.57 -24.02
CA LEU A 135 26.67 -20.70 -22.86
C LEU A 135 25.92 -21.31 -21.68
N TRP A 136 26.65 -21.53 -20.58
CA TRP A 136 26.10 -21.97 -19.32
C TRP A 136 26.24 -20.87 -18.27
N VAL A 137 25.20 -20.69 -17.47
CA VAL A 137 25.22 -19.77 -16.33
C VAL A 137 25.06 -20.59 -15.06
N ALA A 138 25.93 -20.32 -14.09
CA ALA A 138 25.85 -20.91 -12.77
C ALA A 138 25.26 -19.92 -11.78
N ASP A 139 24.36 -20.39 -10.92
CA ASP A 139 23.82 -19.64 -9.79
C ASP A 139 23.88 -20.51 -8.54
N ILE A 140 24.11 -19.87 -7.38
CA ILE A 140 24.09 -20.55 -6.08
C ILE A 140 22.90 -20.01 -5.29
N THR A 141 22.07 -20.92 -4.82
CA THR A 141 20.89 -20.59 -4.03
C THR A 141 20.86 -21.34 -2.70
N TYR A 142 20.09 -20.78 -1.76
CA TYR A 142 19.91 -21.32 -0.42
C TYR A 142 18.59 -22.06 -0.38
N VAL A 143 18.64 -23.39 -0.23
CA VAL A 143 17.45 -24.22 -0.12
C VAL A 143 17.18 -24.49 1.35
N ARG A 144 16.00 -24.07 1.81
CA ARG A 144 15.57 -24.31 3.19
C ARG A 144 15.08 -25.75 3.33
N THR A 145 15.59 -26.48 4.31
CA THR A 145 15.19 -27.85 4.65
C THR A 145 14.65 -27.90 6.08
N LEU A 146 14.16 -29.07 6.51
CA LEU A 146 13.71 -29.27 7.90
C LEU A 146 14.88 -29.21 8.91
N SER A 147 16.10 -29.51 8.46
CA SER A 147 17.30 -29.56 9.30
C SER A 147 18.18 -28.31 9.19
N GLY A 148 17.80 -27.31 8.39
CA GLY A 148 18.55 -26.07 8.23
C GLY A 148 18.51 -25.50 6.81
N PHE A 149 19.66 -25.07 6.31
CA PHE A 149 19.83 -24.58 4.94
C PHE A 149 20.95 -25.36 4.24
N VAL A 150 20.78 -25.57 2.94
CA VAL A 150 21.75 -26.24 2.10
C VAL A 150 22.09 -25.36 0.92
N TYR A 151 23.37 -25.30 0.57
CA TYR A 151 23.87 -24.50 -0.54
C TYR A 151 23.78 -25.35 -1.80
N THR A 152 22.94 -24.94 -2.74
CA THR A 152 22.79 -25.65 -4.01
C THR A 152 23.25 -24.78 -5.16
N ALA A 153 24.24 -25.27 -5.90
CA ALA A 153 24.70 -24.68 -7.15
C ALA A 153 23.95 -25.34 -8.32
N PHE A 154 23.40 -24.53 -9.22
CA PHE A 154 22.77 -24.99 -10.45
C PHE A 154 23.51 -24.44 -11.65
N VAL A 155 23.77 -25.30 -12.64
CA VAL A 155 24.28 -24.92 -13.95
C VAL A 155 23.13 -25.00 -14.94
N THR A 156 22.78 -23.86 -15.54
CA THR A 156 21.67 -23.74 -16.49
C THR A 156 22.19 -23.44 -17.88
N ASP A 157 21.70 -24.16 -18.88
CA ASP A 157 21.94 -23.85 -20.28
C ASP A 157 21.09 -22.65 -20.73
N VAL A 158 21.73 -21.61 -21.27
CA VAL A 158 21.05 -20.34 -21.57
C VAL A 158 20.03 -20.47 -22.71
N TYR A 159 20.26 -21.38 -23.66
CA TYR A 159 19.36 -21.59 -24.79
C TYR A 159 18.13 -22.40 -24.38
N SER A 160 18.33 -23.61 -23.87
CA SER A 160 17.27 -24.58 -23.58
C SER A 160 16.59 -24.35 -22.22
N ARG A 161 17.19 -23.53 -21.35
CA ARG A 161 16.78 -23.31 -19.95
C ARG A 161 16.79 -24.57 -19.08
N LYS A 162 17.38 -25.65 -19.56
CA LYS A 162 17.54 -26.89 -18.80
C LYS A 162 18.65 -26.75 -17.76
N ILE A 163 18.45 -27.35 -16.60
CA ILE A 163 19.51 -27.57 -15.62
C ILE A 163 20.36 -28.73 -16.16
N VAL A 164 21.62 -28.43 -16.48
CA VAL A 164 22.58 -29.41 -17.02
C VAL A 164 23.45 -30.03 -15.93
N GLY A 165 23.47 -29.43 -14.74
CA GLY A 165 24.15 -29.97 -13.58
C GLY A 165 23.74 -29.25 -12.30
N TRP A 166 23.88 -29.94 -11.17
CA TRP A 166 23.72 -29.35 -9.85
C TRP A 166 24.64 -30.03 -8.84
N ALA A 167 24.98 -29.29 -7.79
CA ALA A 167 25.71 -29.83 -6.65
C ALA A 167 25.17 -29.20 -5.37
N THR A 168 25.16 -29.97 -4.29
CA THR A 168 24.55 -29.59 -3.02
C THR A 168 25.54 -29.85 -1.89
N ARG A 169 25.75 -28.86 -1.01
CA ARG A 169 26.63 -28.95 0.16
C ARG A 169 25.96 -28.40 1.41
#